data_AF-A0A928T5U9-F1
#
_entry.id   AF-A0A928T5U9-F1
#
_cell.length_a   1.000
_cell.length_b   1.000
_cell.length_c   1.000
_cell.angle_alpha   90.00
_cell.angle_beta   90.00
_cell.angle_gamma   90.00
#
_symmetry.space_group_name_H-M   'P 1'
#
loop_
_entity.id
_entity.type
_entity.pdbx_description
1 polymer ?
#
loop_
_entity_poly.entity_id
_entity_poly.type
_entity_poly.pdbx_seq_one_letter_code
_entity_poly.pdbx_strand_id
1 'polypeptide(L)'
;MSTPLSQKPPLRPDELEAQTSIRWMLWSFLGLLAAAAAWWFFFDEVAISARNWWGRRHIPAIEAGIEAEDWANAAKNLHQATRWAPDDPEVLRAAVQFVTRTGSEPRTMLRFLGRLQETGAITVAERCLMGRMHVRLPDLKTAHEIYDALPAEELSKRPALELLAEIQKAEGLHARSFLTQRQALLADPENPDSVLQLALLDARSGDASLSGPARERLWPIARRGDAKAAPAVEFLAQHRQLTAAEGAELLQIVEAMPEGAKTEALRFKVLSAVLRLNPHRRQELLNKELQKWGRQPPANLGPLLEWLVAEREHERILRIVSAQTAAVYGAVLPHYIAALRGEKRWAAIKQMVAGKVDPSFPRVQLRLWLAEAESHISDDPATPRQILNSLLEESGRGEHEMTATLTAQLAEQLGQWDIARRCYEALTARHPTKAIPLLTKVYDAASHELNGQAMLQASEKLCDLKPTDMVFLDRVNYLRLVLGTDLEVAQRALDEAAKMPPHHITPDRHIALSLLRALAAYRSGHRQEIAPHLAKVRAIDTFPPGPRAVYAGLMAVMGDSAGGYKIAEFVPEALLLPEERRFLKKAL
;
A
#
# COMPACT_ATOMS: atom_id res chain seq x y z
N MET A 1 -52.33 22.08 104.86
CA MET A 1 -50.89 21.93 104.59
C MET A 1 -50.78 21.39 103.17
N SER A 2 -50.98 22.15 102.10
CA SER A 2 -50.45 23.47 101.70
C SER A 2 -48.95 23.41 101.37
N THR A 3 -48.61 22.89 100.19
CA THR A 3 -47.41 23.26 99.43
C THR A 3 -47.73 23.18 97.92
N PRO A 4 -47.35 24.17 97.09
CA PRO A 4 -48.02 24.46 95.82
C PRO A 4 -47.29 23.89 94.59
N LEU A 5 -48.08 23.63 93.54
CA LEU A 5 -47.64 23.38 92.17
C LEU A 5 -46.87 24.61 91.63
N SER A 6 -45.59 24.42 91.33
CA SER A 6 -44.77 25.42 90.63
C SER A 6 -45.20 25.46 89.15
N GLN A 7 -45.99 26.47 88.80
CA GLN A 7 -46.30 26.82 87.42
C GLN A 7 -45.03 27.33 86.73
N LYS A 8 -44.61 26.64 85.67
CA LYS A 8 -43.61 27.16 84.72
C LYS A 8 -44.19 28.44 84.08
N PRO A 9 -43.46 29.56 84.06
CA PRO A 9 -43.99 30.81 83.51
C PRO A 9 -44.27 30.67 82.00
N PRO A 10 -45.26 31.39 81.46
CA PRO A 10 -45.46 31.47 80.01
C PRO A 10 -44.24 32.14 79.36
N LEU A 11 -43.71 31.50 78.31
CA LEU A 11 -42.61 32.02 77.49
C LEU A 11 -42.97 33.40 76.93
N ARG A 12 -41.99 34.32 76.92
CA ARG A 12 -42.17 35.69 76.41
C ARG A 12 -42.34 35.66 74.88
N PRO A 13 -43.10 36.60 74.28
CA PRO A 13 -43.25 36.69 72.81
C PRO A 13 -41.90 36.82 72.08
N ASP A 14 -40.90 37.42 72.72
CA ASP A 14 -39.53 37.57 72.22
C ASP A 14 -38.78 36.20 72.09
N GLU A 15 -39.19 35.19 72.88
CA GLU A 15 -38.61 33.84 72.82
C GLU A 15 -39.24 32.96 71.72
N LEU A 16 -40.46 33.27 71.28
CA LEU A 16 -41.13 32.61 70.16
C LEU A 16 -40.62 33.11 68.80
N GLU A 17 -40.35 34.40 68.66
CA GLU A 17 -39.73 34.96 67.44
C GLU A 17 -38.29 34.44 67.27
N ALA A 18 -37.51 34.36 68.34
CA ALA A 18 -36.17 33.77 68.32
C ALA A 18 -36.17 32.28 67.92
N GLN A 19 -37.19 31.51 68.31
CA GLN A 19 -37.28 30.09 67.95
C GLN A 19 -37.66 29.86 66.47
N THR A 20 -38.47 30.76 65.89
CA THR A 20 -38.83 30.71 64.46
C THR A 20 -37.68 31.14 63.54
N SER A 21 -36.88 32.14 63.94
CA SER A 21 -35.71 32.59 63.17
C SER A 21 -34.58 31.54 63.18
N ILE A 22 -34.35 30.88 64.32
CA ILE A 22 -33.38 29.78 64.43
C ILE A 22 -33.78 28.59 63.56
N ARG A 23 -35.07 28.24 63.50
CA ARG A 23 -35.57 27.19 62.60
C ARG A 23 -35.37 27.55 61.13
N TRP A 24 -35.65 28.78 60.74
CA TRP A 24 -35.41 29.24 59.36
C TRP A 24 -33.93 29.22 58.98
N MET A 25 -33.03 29.61 59.89
CA MET A 25 -31.57 29.49 59.69
C MET A 25 -31.10 28.04 59.63
N LEU A 26 -31.67 27.14 60.43
CA LEU A 26 -31.37 25.70 60.37
C LEU A 26 -31.82 25.08 59.05
N TRP A 27 -33.02 25.41 58.57
CA TRP A 27 -33.52 24.92 57.28
C TRP A 27 -32.76 25.49 56.09
N SER A 28 -32.34 26.76 56.13
CA SER A 28 -31.50 27.33 55.07
C SER A 28 -30.09 26.73 55.07
N PHE A 29 -29.52 26.45 56.24
CA PHE A 29 -28.23 25.77 56.37
C PHE A 29 -28.29 24.30 55.92
N LEU A 30 -29.35 23.57 56.28
CA LEU A 30 -29.62 22.21 55.78
C LEU A 30 -29.85 22.20 54.26
N GLY A 31 -30.55 23.20 53.72
CA GLY A 31 -30.73 23.38 52.27
C GLY A 31 -29.40 23.64 51.55
N LEU A 32 -28.53 24.48 52.10
CA LEU A 32 -27.19 24.74 51.58
C LEU A 32 -26.28 23.50 51.65
N LEU A 33 -26.34 22.74 52.74
CA LEU A 33 -25.60 21.48 52.87
C LEU A 33 -26.11 20.42 51.89
N ALA A 34 -27.42 20.32 51.71
CA ALA A 34 -28.01 19.42 50.72
C ALA A 34 -27.63 19.82 49.28
N ALA A 35 -27.60 21.12 48.98
CA ALA A 35 -27.17 21.64 47.68
C ALA A 35 -25.66 21.43 47.45
N ALA A 36 -24.82 21.61 48.48
CA ALA A 36 -23.39 21.34 48.41
C ALA A 36 -23.10 19.85 48.25
N ALA A 37 -23.86 18.97 48.93
CA ALA A 37 -23.77 17.53 48.76
C ALA A 37 -24.24 17.11 47.36
N ALA A 38 -25.37 17.62 46.88
CA ALA A 38 -25.84 17.38 45.51
C ALA A 38 -24.84 17.89 44.47
N TRP A 39 -24.26 19.08 44.66
CA TRP A 39 -23.19 19.58 43.80
C TRP A 39 -21.98 18.64 43.83
N TRP A 40 -21.52 18.19 45.00
CA TRP A 40 -20.40 17.25 45.10
C TRP A 40 -20.66 15.91 44.38
N PHE A 41 -21.88 15.38 44.43
CA PHE A 41 -22.23 14.11 43.77
C PHE A 41 -22.50 14.25 42.26
N PHE A 42 -23.05 15.37 41.79
CA PHE A 42 -23.45 15.55 40.39
C PHE A 42 -22.52 16.46 39.58
N PHE A 43 -21.56 17.15 40.20
CA PHE A 43 -20.64 18.06 39.51
C PHE A 43 -19.83 17.35 38.43
N ASP A 44 -19.35 16.13 38.70
CA ASP A 44 -18.56 15.39 37.72
C ASP A 44 -19.38 15.01 36.48
N GLU A 45 -20.61 14.54 36.64
CA GLU A 45 -21.50 14.21 35.51
C GLU A 45 -21.91 15.46 34.72
N VAL A 46 -22.19 16.57 35.40
CA VAL A 46 -22.55 17.85 34.76
C VAL A 46 -21.34 18.45 34.05
N ALA A 47 -20.14 18.38 34.64
CA ALA A 47 -18.90 18.85 34.05
C ALA A 47 -18.50 18.01 32.82
N ILE A 48 -18.66 16.69 32.86
CA ILE A 48 -18.44 15.79 31.70
C ILE A 48 -19.45 16.11 30.59
N SER A 49 -20.73 16.25 30.93
CA SER A 49 -21.78 16.58 29.95
C SER A 49 -21.55 17.94 29.29
N ALA A 50 -21.15 18.95 30.05
CA ALA A 50 -20.81 20.26 29.53
C ALA A 50 -19.58 20.21 28.60
N ARG A 51 -18.52 19.50 29.01
CA ARG A 51 -17.32 19.30 28.19
C ARG A 51 -17.63 18.57 26.88
N ASN A 52 -18.45 17.52 26.92
CA ASN A 52 -18.89 16.78 25.74
C ASN A 52 -19.69 17.67 24.79
N TRP A 53 -20.61 18.49 25.33
CA TRP A 53 -21.35 19.47 24.53
C TRP A 53 -20.42 20.47 23.82
N TRP A 54 -19.41 21.00 24.53
CA TRP A 54 -18.41 21.89 23.93
C TRP A 54 -17.57 21.20 22.85
N GLY A 55 -17.18 19.93 23.08
CA GLY A 55 -16.46 19.13 22.08
C GLY A 55 -17.27 18.90 20.81
N ARG A 56 -18.54 18.49 20.97
CA ARG A 56 -19.46 18.19 19.85
C ARG A 56 -19.79 19.39 19.00
N ARG A 57 -19.77 20.61 19.56
CA ARG A 57 -19.97 21.86 18.81
C ARG A 57 -18.98 22.04 17.66
N HIS A 58 -17.80 21.44 17.74
CA HIS A 58 -16.79 21.51 16.69
C HIS A 58 -16.99 20.48 15.56
N ILE A 59 -17.83 19.44 15.75
CA ILE A 59 -18.03 18.36 14.76
C ILE A 59 -18.50 18.88 13.40
N PRO A 60 -19.53 19.75 13.29
CA PRO A 60 -19.99 20.24 12.00
C PRO A 60 -18.90 20.99 11.21
N ALA A 61 -18.00 21.69 11.92
CA ALA A 61 -16.87 22.39 11.30
C ALA A 61 -15.76 21.44 10.83
N ILE A 62 -15.60 20.29 11.49
CA ILE A 62 -14.70 19.21 11.04
C ILE A 62 -15.28 18.58 9.77
N GLU A 63 -16.56 18.23 9.77
CA GLU A 63 -17.23 17.62 8.61
C GLU A 63 -17.21 18.53 7.38
N ALA A 64 -17.56 19.81 7.54
CA ALA A 64 -17.50 20.79 6.46
C ALA A 64 -16.07 20.97 5.92
N GLY A 65 -15.06 20.97 6.80
CA GLY A 65 -13.65 21.02 6.39
C GLY A 65 -13.21 19.77 5.64
N ILE A 66 -13.70 18.58 6.02
CA ILE A 66 -13.44 17.32 5.31
C ILE A 66 -14.09 17.34 3.92
N GLU A 67 -15.32 17.82 3.79
CA GLU A 67 -16.03 17.90 2.51
C GLU A 67 -15.39 18.91 1.56
N ALA A 68 -14.87 20.02 2.08
CA ALA A 68 -14.17 21.05 1.32
C ALA A 68 -12.68 20.74 1.09
N GLU A 69 -12.18 19.59 1.58
CA GLU A 69 -10.75 19.22 1.57
C GLU A 69 -9.82 20.26 2.26
N ASP A 70 -10.37 21.07 3.17
CA ASP A 70 -9.62 22.02 3.99
C ASP A 70 -9.08 21.33 5.25
N TRP A 71 -8.01 20.56 5.04
CA TRP A 71 -7.40 19.74 6.08
C TRP A 71 -6.88 20.56 7.26
N ALA A 72 -6.44 21.80 7.04
CA ALA A 72 -5.90 22.67 8.08
C ALA A 72 -7.00 23.11 9.06
N ASN A 73 -8.14 23.56 8.53
CA ASN A 73 -9.26 23.96 9.37
C ASN A 73 -9.94 22.77 10.05
N ALA A 74 -10.07 21.63 9.36
CA ALA A 74 -10.59 20.41 9.96
C ALA A 74 -9.68 19.91 11.11
N ALA A 75 -8.36 19.90 10.93
CA ALA A 75 -7.40 19.51 11.97
C ALA A 75 -7.45 20.44 13.20
N LYS A 76 -7.57 21.75 12.99
CA LYS A 76 -7.67 22.74 14.08
C LYS A 76 -8.92 22.51 14.92
N ASN A 77 -10.07 22.30 14.28
CA ASN A 77 -11.33 22.02 14.99
C ASN A 77 -11.31 20.65 15.67
N LEU A 78 -10.70 19.65 15.04
CA LEU A 78 -10.52 18.34 15.66
C LEU A 78 -9.64 18.39 16.91
N HIS A 79 -8.56 19.18 16.89
CA HIS A 79 -7.72 19.38 18.07
C HIS A 79 -8.49 20.04 19.23
N GLN A 80 -9.35 21.02 18.93
CA GLN A 80 -10.21 21.64 19.94
C GLN A 80 -11.25 20.64 20.47
N ALA A 81 -11.93 19.90 19.59
CA ALA A 81 -12.93 18.91 19.97
C ALA A 81 -12.34 17.84 20.92
N THR A 82 -11.19 17.28 20.55
CA THR A 82 -10.49 16.25 21.33
C THR A 82 -9.88 16.77 22.63
N ARG A 83 -9.55 18.07 22.71
CA ARG A 83 -9.11 18.71 23.97
C ARG A 83 -10.26 18.87 24.97
N TRP A 84 -11.45 19.21 24.49
CA TRP A 84 -12.62 19.40 25.36
C TRP A 84 -13.25 18.08 25.78
N ALA A 85 -13.38 17.13 24.84
CA ALA A 85 -14.07 15.86 25.06
C ALA A 85 -13.24 14.71 24.48
N PRO A 86 -12.14 14.30 25.15
CA PRO A 86 -11.19 13.31 24.64
C PRO A 86 -11.74 11.89 24.52
N ASP A 87 -12.80 11.58 25.26
CA ASP A 87 -13.39 10.24 25.37
C ASP A 87 -14.86 10.22 24.90
N ASP A 88 -15.35 11.33 24.33
CA ASP A 88 -16.69 11.38 23.77
C ASP A 88 -16.77 10.58 22.45
N PRO A 89 -17.71 9.62 22.32
CA PRO A 89 -17.77 8.76 21.14
C PRO A 89 -17.99 9.51 19.82
N GLU A 90 -18.75 10.61 19.81
CA GLU A 90 -19.01 11.37 18.58
C GLU A 90 -17.75 12.13 18.13
N VAL A 91 -17.01 12.71 19.08
CA VAL A 91 -15.72 13.35 18.81
C VAL A 91 -14.68 12.34 18.31
N LEU A 92 -14.62 11.15 18.93
CA LEU A 92 -13.73 10.08 18.49
C LEU A 92 -14.08 9.58 17.07
N ARG A 93 -15.37 9.48 16.73
CA ARG A 93 -15.82 9.13 15.36
C ARG A 93 -15.48 10.19 14.33
N ALA A 94 -15.65 11.47 14.67
CA ALA A 94 -15.19 12.57 13.82
C ALA A 94 -13.66 12.52 13.60
N ALA A 95 -12.90 12.11 14.62
CA ALA A 95 -11.46 11.87 14.50
C ALA A 95 -11.13 10.70 13.55
N VAL A 96 -11.85 9.58 13.68
CA VAL A 96 -11.73 8.41 12.79
C VAL A 96 -12.05 8.79 11.36
N GLN A 97 -13.12 9.55 11.12
CA GLN A 97 -13.50 10.03 9.79
C GLN A 97 -12.43 10.94 9.18
N PHE A 98 -11.91 11.89 9.97
CA PHE A 98 -10.82 12.77 9.55
C PHE A 98 -9.59 11.96 9.14
N VAL A 99 -9.11 11.06 10.01
CA VAL A 99 -7.93 10.20 9.75
C VAL A 99 -8.15 9.29 8.54
N THR A 100 -9.38 8.79 8.35
CA THR A 100 -9.74 7.96 7.18
C THR A 100 -9.59 8.75 5.88
N ARG A 101 -9.99 10.03 5.89
CA ARG A 101 -9.97 10.90 4.70
C ARG A 101 -8.59 11.46 4.40
N THR A 102 -7.80 11.78 5.42
CA THR A 102 -6.42 12.28 5.24
C THR A 102 -5.40 11.18 4.99
N GLY A 103 -5.78 9.91 5.16
CA GLY A 103 -4.88 8.77 4.99
C GLY A 103 -3.74 8.73 6.01
N SER A 104 -3.97 9.21 7.25
CA SER A 104 -2.91 9.29 8.26
C SER A 104 -2.44 7.91 8.73
N GLU A 105 -1.33 7.89 9.48
CA GLU A 105 -0.67 6.66 9.94
C GLU A 105 -1.64 5.71 10.69
N PRO A 106 -1.61 4.38 10.40
CA PRO A 106 -2.49 3.39 11.04
C PRO A 106 -2.50 3.42 12.57
N ARG A 107 -1.38 3.77 13.20
CA ARG A 107 -1.28 3.89 14.67
C ARG A 107 -2.18 4.97 15.26
N THR A 108 -2.32 6.10 14.55
CA THR A 108 -3.21 7.19 14.98
C THR A 108 -4.67 6.74 14.94
N MET A 109 -5.04 5.97 13.92
CA MET A 109 -6.36 5.36 13.80
C MET A 109 -6.63 4.39 14.95
N LEU A 110 -5.68 3.48 15.23
CA LEU A 110 -5.79 2.52 16.34
C LEU A 110 -5.95 3.20 17.70
N ARG A 111 -5.32 4.35 17.92
CA ARG A 111 -5.49 5.11 19.17
C ARG A 111 -6.94 5.56 19.37
N PHE A 112 -7.59 6.08 18.32
CA PHE A 112 -8.98 6.53 18.43
C PHE A 112 -9.97 5.36 18.51
N LEU A 113 -9.76 4.31 17.72
CA LEU A 113 -10.58 3.09 17.77
C LEU A 113 -10.43 2.34 19.10
N GLY A 114 -9.21 2.30 19.66
CA GLY A 114 -8.95 1.72 20.99
C GLY A 114 -9.72 2.44 22.09
N ARG A 115 -9.75 3.79 22.07
CA ARG A 115 -10.58 4.57 23.01
C ARG A 115 -12.09 4.31 22.83
N LEU A 116 -12.56 4.17 21.60
CA LEU A 116 -13.96 3.78 21.34
C LEU A 116 -14.26 2.38 21.90
N GLN A 117 -13.29 1.47 21.87
CA GLN A 117 -13.43 0.14 22.46
C GLN A 117 -13.43 0.19 23.99
N GLU A 118 -12.52 0.95 24.61
CA GLU A 118 -12.44 1.13 26.07
C GLU A 118 -13.71 1.75 26.65
N THR A 119 -14.32 2.70 25.93
CA THR A 119 -15.60 3.32 26.30
C THR A 119 -16.82 2.44 26.02
N GLY A 120 -16.64 1.27 25.39
CA GLY A 120 -17.73 0.36 25.02
C GLY A 120 -18.62 0.85 23.88
N ALA A 121 -18.25 1.95 23.21
CA ALA A 121 -19.04 2.59 22.14
C ALA A 121 -18.63 2.14 20.72
N ILE A 122 -17.68 1.20 20.60
CA ILE A 122 -17.20 0.71 19.30
C ILE A 122 -18.27 -0.14 18.59
N THR A 123 -18.54 0.22 17.34
CA THR A 123 -19.41 -0.54 16.43
C THR A 123 -18.65 -1.71 15.80
N VAL A 124 -19.38 -2.68 15.24
CA VAL A 124 -18.78 -3.82 14.52
C VAL A 124 -17.95 -3.34 13.32
N ALA A 125 -18.43 -2.34 12.58
CA ALA A 125 -17.71 -1.77 11.44
C ALA A 125 -16.39 -1.11 11.87
N GLU A 126 -16.40 -0.35 12.97
CA GLU A 126 -15.20 0.26 13.56
C GLU A 126 -14.22 -0.80 14.09
N ARG A 127 -14.73 -1.89 14.68
CA ARG A 127 -13.91 -3.04 15.10
C ARG A 127 -13.27 -3.74 13.90
N CYS A 128 -13.99 -3.91 12.79
CA CYS A 128 -13.43 -4.44 11.54
C CYS A 128 -12.36 -3.49 10.98
N LEU A 129 -12.60 -2.18 11.00
CA LEU A 129 -11.63 -1.16 10.61
C LEU A 129 -10.36 -1.22 11.46
N MET A 130 -10.49 -1.47 12.77
CA MET A 130 -9.36 -1.67 13.68
C MET A 130 -8.54 -2.90 13.26
N GLY A 131 -9.18 -4.03 12.98
CA GLY A 131 -8.52 -5.24 12.46
C GLY A 131 -7.74 -4.97 11.17
N ARG A 132 -8.31 -4.18 10.25
CA ARG A 132 -7.65 -3.77 9.00
C ARG A 132 -6.40 -2.92 9.25
N MET A 133 -6.41 -2.07 10.28
CA MET A 133 -5.21 -1.32 10.68
C MET A 133 -4.12 -2.24 11.25
N HIS A 134 -4.48 -3.30 11.97
CA HIS A 134 -3.52 -4.34 12.40
C HIS A 134 -2.91 -5.08 11.21
N VAL A 135 -3.71 -5.41 10.18
CA VAL A 135 -3.18 -5.97 8.91
C VAL A 135 -2.15 -5.04 8.26
N ARG A 136 -2.38 -3.71 8.31
CA ARG A 136 -1.42 -2.70 7.81
C ARG A 136 -0.16 -2.56 8.67
N LEU A 137 -0.22 -2.91 9.96
CA LEU A 137 0.91 -2.91 10.91
C LEU A 137 1.57 -4.30 11.07
N PRO A 138 1.63 -5.07 9.97
CA PRO A 138 1.84 -6.53 9.91
C PRO A 138 1.45 -7.40 11.12
N ASP A 139 0.42 -7.02 11.89
CA ASP A 139 -0.01 -7.74 13.09
C ASP A 139 -1.22 -8.63 12.77
N LEU A 140 -0.94 -9.72 12.03
CA LEU A 140 -1.99 -10.63 11.58
C LEU A 140 -2.65 -11.41 12.73
N LYS A 141 -1.92 -11.61 13.83
CA LYS A 141 -2.45 -12.33 15.00
C LYS A 141 -3.64 -11.57 15.58
N THR A 142 -3.46 -10.28 15.90
CA THR A 142 -4.55 -9.48 16.45
C THR A 142 -5.65 -9.22 15.42
N ALA A 143 -5.32 -9.15 14.12
CA ALA A 143 -6.34 -9.07 13.07
C ALA A 143 -7.27 -10.31 13.05
N HIS A 144 -6.72 -11.51 13.20
CA HIS A 144 -7.48 -12.76 13.33
C HIS A 144 -8.29 -12.79 14.63
N GLU A 145 -7.70 -12.43 15.77
CA GLU A 145 -8.41 -12.36 17.06
C GLU A 145 -9.63 -11.43 16.99
N ILE A 146 -9.49 -10.29 16.32
CA ILE A 146 -10.58 -9.34 16.08
C ILE A 146 -11.67 -9.96 15.20
N TYR A 147 -11.29 -10.67 14.13
CA TYR A 147 -12.22 -11.31 13.21
C TYR A 147 -12.98 -12.48 13.88
N ASP A 148 -12.28 -13.33 14.63
CA ASP A 148 -12.85 -14.49 15.33
C ASP A 148 -13.79 -14.08 16.47
N ALA A 149 -13.59 -12.88 17.04
CA ALA A 149 -14.45 -12.31 18.06
C ALA A 149 -15.74 -11.66 17.50
N LEU A 150 -15.94 -11.64 16.17
CA LEU A 150 -17.16 -11.09 15.57
C LEU A 150 -18.36 -12.04 15.74
N PRO A 151 -19.58 -11.51 15.95
CA PRO A 151 -20.79 -12.34 15.97
C PRO A 151 -21.02 -13.04 14.62
N ALA A 152 -21.55 -14.26 14.66
CA ALA A 152 -21.79 -15.07 13.44
C ALA A 152 -22.68 -14.35 12.40
N GLU A 153 -23.65 -13.56 12.85
CA GLU A 153 -24.54 -12.77 11.98
C GLU A 153 -23.78 -11.68 11.20
N GLU A 154 -22.69 -11.15 11.76
CA GLU A 154 -21.89 -10.07 11.18
C GLU A 154 -20.84 -10.59 10.19
N LEU A 155 -20.44 -11.85 10.28
CA LEU A 155 -19.42 -12.46 9.41
C LEU A 155 -19.81 -12.45 7.93
N SER A 156 -21.10 -12.42 7.64
CA SER A 156 -21.64 -12.34 6.27
C SER A 156 -21.77 -10.92 5.73
N LYS A 157 -21.58 -9.90 6.58
CA LYS A 157 -21.72 -8.49 6.19
C LYS A 157 -20.41 -7.94 5.67
N ARG A 158 -20.53 -6.86 4.89
CA ARG A 158 -19.40 -6.22 4.20
C ARG A 158 -18.19 -5.92 5.09
N PRO A 159 -18.30 -5.30 6.28
CA PRO A 159 -17.11 -4.94 7.07
C PRO A 159 -16.28 -6.15 7.50
N ALA A 160 -16.92 -7.25 7.88
CA ALA A 160 -16.23 -8.48 8.27
C ALA A 160 -15.57 -9.15 7.07
N LEU A 161 -16.28 -9.21 5.94
CA LEU A 161 -15.73 -9.77 4.69
C LEU A 161 -14.56 -8.93 4.14
N GLU A 162 -14.61 -7.61 4.25
CA GLU A 162 -13.47 -6.74 3.88
C GLU A 162 -12.24 -7.00 4.77
N LEU A 163 -12.43 -7.16 6.09
CA LEU A 163 -11.35 -7.54 7.00
C LEU A 163 -10.77 -8.90 6.61
N LEU A 164 -11.61 -9.92 6.40
CA LEU A 164 -11.15 -11.24 5.99
C LEU A 164 -10.37 -11.20 4.68
N ALA A 165 -10.85 -10.44 3.69
CA ALA A 165 -10.18 -10.28 2.41
C ALA A 165 -8.80 -9.64 2.57
N GLU A 166 -8.65 -8.64 3.44
CA GLU A 166 -7.35 -8.01 3.74
C GLU A 166 -6.40 -8.97 4.48
N ILE A 167 -6.89 -9.76 5.45
CA ILE A 167 -6.11 -10.80 6.14
C ILE A 167 -5.58 -11.82 5.12
N GLN A 168 -6.47 -12.40 4.32
CA GLN A 168 -6.10 -13.38 3.30
C GLN A 168 -5.11 -12.80 2.28
N LYS A 169 -5.25 -11.53 1.92
CA LYS A 169 -4.30 -10.84 1.04
C LYS A 169 -2.91 -10.75 1.68
N ALA A 170 -2.86 -10.42 2.97
CA ALA A 170 -1.60 -10.29 3.71
C ALA A 170 -0.92 -11.64 3.94
N GLU A 171 -1.68 -12.73 3.99
CA GLU A 171 -1.21 -14.13 4.01
C GLU A 171 -0.78 -14.66 2.64
N GLY A 172 -0.90 -13.87 1.57
CA GLY A 172 -0.55 -14.28 0.20
C GLY A 172 -1.62 -15.11 -0.51
N LEU A 173 -2.81 -15.27 0.08
CA LEU A 173 -3.95 -16.01 -0.48
C LEU A 173 -4.75 -15.14 -1.46
N HIS A 174 -4.10 -14.62 -2.50
CA HIS A 174 -4.67 -13.62 -3.42
C HIS A 174 -5.99 -14.05 -4.11
N ALA A 175 -6.08 -15.29 -4.58
CA ALA A 175 -7.28 -15.80 -5.24
C ALA A 175 -8.49 -15.85 -4.28
N ARG A 176 -8.26 -16.28 -3.03
CA ARG A 176 -9.29 -16.34 -2.00
C ARG A 176 -9.72 -14.94 -1.58
N SER A 177 -8.75 -14.06 -1.34
CA SER A 177 -8.96 -12.65 -1.03
C SER A 177 -9.81 -11.95 -2.09
N PHE A 178 -9.55 -12.22 -3.37
CA PHE A 178 -10.36 -11.68 -4.47
C PHE A 178 -11.84 -12.09 -4.38
N LEU A 179 -12.12 -13.38 -4.17
CA LEU A 179 -13.49 -13.88 -4.04
C LEU A 179 -14.19 -13.32 -2.80
N THR A 180 -13.50 -13.26 -1.67
CA THR A 180 -14.03 -12.69 -0.43
C THR A 180 -14.29 -11.20 -0.56
N GLN A 181 -13.40 -10.42 -1.19
CA GLN A 181 -13.62 -9.00 -1.46
C GLN A 181 -14.83 -8.78 -2.35
N ARG A 182 -15.00 -9.61 -3.39
CA ARG A 182 -16.17 -9.56 -4.27
C ARG A 182 -17.46 -9.83 -3.50
N GLN A 183 -17.44 -10.83 -2.61
CA GLN A 183 -18.57 -11.15 -1.74
C GLN A 183 -18.91 -10.00 -0.78
N ALA A 184 -17.89 -9.32 -0.24
CA ALA A 184 -18.07 -8.14 0.60
C ALA A 184 -18.83 -7.01 -0.12
N LEU A 185 -18.47 -6.75 -1.38
CA LEU A 185 -19.10 -5.70 -2.18
C LEU A 185 -20.52 -6.08 -2.64
N LEU A 186 -20.80 -7.37 -2.85
CA LEU A 186 -22.14 -7.89 -3.14
C LEU A 186 -23.08 -7.84 -1.93
N ALA A 187 -22.54 -7.86 -0.71
CA ALA A 187 -23.31 -7.78 0.53
C ALA A 187 -23.89 -6.38 0.81
N ASP A 188 -23.52 -5.36 0.02
CA ASP A 188 -23.95 -3.97 0.18
C ASP A 188 -24.31 -3.34 -1.19
N PRO A 189 -25.39 -3.80 -1.86
CA PRO A 189 -25.73 -3.38 -3.22
C PRO A 189 -26.31 -1.96 -3.32
N GLU A 190 -26.84 -1.43 -2.21
CA GLU A 190 -27.43 -0.08 -2.15
C GLU A 190 -26.37 1.02 -2.12
N ASN A 191 -25.14 0.68 -1.74
CA ASN A 191 -24.06 1.64 -1.67
C ASN A 191 -23.44 1.87 -3.07
N PRO A 192 -23.53 3.09 -3.64
CA PRO A 192 -22.99 3.37 -4.97
C PRO A 192 -21.47 3.15 -5.05
N ASP A 193 -20.75 3.32 -3.94
CA ASP A 193 -19.31 3.08 -3.90
C ASP A 193 -18.99 1.57 -3.97
N SER A 194 -19.84 0.72 -3.36
CA SER A 194 -19.73 -0.75 -3.50
C SER A 194 -19.97 -1.19 -4.93
N VAL A 195 -20.99 -0.62 -5.59
CA VAL A 195 -21.32 -0.95 -6.99
C VAL A 195 -20.18 -0.56 -7.92
N LEU A 196 -19.61 0.65 -7.75
CA LEU A 196 -18.46 1.10 -8.51
C LEU A 196 -17.23 0.20 -8.27
N GLN A 197 -16.89 -0.07 -7.01
CA GLN A 197 -15.75 -0.91 -6.66
C GLN A 197 -15.91 -2.34 -7.17
N LEU A 198 -17.11 -2.90 -7.11
CA LEU A 198 -17.41 -4.24 -7.63
C LEU A 198 -17.25 -4.28 -9.15
N ALA A 199 -17.79 -3.28 -9.85
CA ALA A 199 -17.65 -3.19 -11.30
C ALA A 199 -16.17 -3.04 -11.71
N LEU A 200 -15.40 -2.19 -11.03
CA LEU A 200 -13.96 -2.07 -11.29
C LEU A 200 -13.18 -3.36 -10.95
N LEU A 201 -13.55 -4.05 -9.86
CA LEU A 201 -12.93 -5.31 -9.45
C LEU A 201 -13.19 -6.41 -10.49
N ASP A 202 -14.44 -6.62 -10.86
CA ASP A 202 -14.87 -7.59 -11.86
C ASP A 202 -14.22 -7.29 -13.21
N ALA A 203 -14.15 -6.02 -13.62
CA ALA A 203 -13.57 -5.63 -14.90
C ALA A 203 -12.04 -5.80 -14.98
N ARG A 204 -11.34 -5.77 -13.84
CA ARG A 204 -9.87 -5.99 -13.75
C ARG A 204 -9.48 -7.45 -13.54
N SER A 205 -10.45 -8.33 -13.30
CA SER A 205 -10.21 -9.76 -12.99
C SER A 205 -9.58 -10.56 -14.13
N GLY A 206 -9.70 -10.07 -15.38
CA GLY A 206 -9.27 -10.80 -16.58
C GLY A 206 -10.23 -11.90 -17.03
N ASP A 207 -11.29 -12.19 -16.26
CA ASP A 207 -12.33 -13.14 -16.62
C ASP A 207 -13.36 -12.49 -17.56
N ALA A 208 -13.55 -13.06 -18.75
CA ALA A 208 -14.52 -12.58 -19.74
C ALA A 208 -15.97 -12.62 -19.23
N SER A 209 -16.29 -13.58 -18.36
CA SER A 209 -17.64 -13.74 -17.78
C SER A 209 -17.99 -12.63 -16.79
N LEU A 210 -16.98 -12.03 -16.14
CA LEU A 210 -17.15 -10.94 -15.18
C LEU A 210 -16.97 -9.57 -15.83
N SER A 211 -15.99 -9.44 -16.73
CA SER A 211 -15.60 -8.15 -17.33
C SER A 211 -16.66 -7.56 -18.26
N GLY A 212 -17.37 -8.38 -19.05
CA GLY A 212 -18.48 -7.91 -19.90
C GLY A 212 -19.60 -7.24 -19.09
N PRO A 213 -20.24 -7.96 -18.14
CA PRO A 213 -21.27 -7.38 -17.28
C PRO A 213 -20.78 -6.22 -16.39
N ALA A 214 -19.49 -6.19 -16.06
CA ALA A 214 -18.91 -5.08 -15.31
C ALA A 214 -18.84 -3.79 -16.13
N ARG A 215 -18.49 -3.88 -17.42
CA ARG A 215 -18.53 -2.74 -18.34
C ARG A 215 -19.93 -2.13 -18.45
N GLU A 216 -20.95 -2.97 -18.59
CA GLU A 216 -22.35 -2.53 -18.64
C GLU A 216 -22.78 -1.80 -17.35
N ARG A 217 -22.23 -2.21 -16.19
CA ARG A 217 -22.44 -1.53 -14.91
C ARG A 217 -21.71 -0.19 -14.80
N LEU A 218 -20.56 -0.02 -15.47
CA LEU A 218 -19.77 1.21 -15.42
C LEU A 218 -20.37 2.35 -16.26
N TRP A 219 -21.06 2.06 -17.36
CA TRP A 219 -21.67 3.08 -18.23
C TRP A 219 -22.69 3.99 -17.52
N PRO A 220 -23.69 3.46 -16.78
CA PRO A 220 -24.62 4.28 -16.01
C PRO A 220 -23.92 5.14 -14.96
N ILE A 221 -22.81 4.67 -14.39
CA ILE A 221 -22.03 5.43 -13.40
C ILE A 221 -21.29 6.57 -14.11
N ALA A 222 -20.62 6.29 -15.23
CA ALA A 222 -19.93 7.29 -16.03
C ALA A 222 -20.87 8.43 -16.48
N ARG A 223 -22.09 8.08 -16.92
CA ARG A 223 -23.11 9.04 -17.38
C ARG A 223 -23.64 10.00 -16.31
N ARG A 224 -23.41 9.73 -15.01
CA ARG A 224 -23.81 10.65 -13.94
C ARG A 224 -23.00 11.95 -13.96
N GLY A 225 -21.78 11.93 -14.51
CA GLY A 225 -20.94 13.13 -14.65
C GLY A 225 -20.51 13.77 -13.32
N ASP A 226 -20.60 13.04 -12.20
CA ASP A 226 -20.19 13.51 -10.88
C ASP A 226 -18.70 13.18 -10.61
N ALA A 227 -18.14 13.68 -9.50
CA ALA A 227 -16.76 13.36 -9.12
C ALA A 227 -16.52 11.85 -8.94
N LYS A 228 -17.56 11.09 -8.59
CA LYS A 228 -17.52 9.63 -8.43
C LYS A 228 -17.51 8.86 -9.75
N ALA A 229 -17.86 9.51 -10.87
CA ALA A 229 -17.82 8.93 -12.20
C ALA A 229 -16.41 8.88 -12.81
N ALA A 230 -15.45 9.68 -12.32
CA ALA A 230 -14.11 9.76 -12.89
C ALA A 230 -13.38 8.39 -13.00
N PRO A 231 -13.38 7.51 -11.96
CA PRO A 231 -12.78 6.18 -12.08
C PRO A 231 -13.46 5.28 -13.12
N ALA A 232 -14.77 5.42 -13.29
CA ALA A 232 -15.53 4.66 -14.30
C ALA A 232 -15.17 5.13 -15.71
N VAL A 233 -15.12 6.44 -15.94
CA VAL A 233 -14.69 7.04 -17.21
C VAL A 233 -13.26 6.64 -17.56
N GLU A 234 -12.34 6.73 -16.59
CA GLU A 234 -10.94 6.35 -16.79
C GLU A 234 -10.82 4.88 -17.22
N PHE A 235 -11.54 3.99 -16.55
CA PHE A 235 -11.54 2.56 -16.90
C PHE A 235 -12.09 2.32 -18.31
N LEU A 236 -13.24 2.92 -18.64
CA LEU A 236 -13.89 2.75 -19.94
C LEU A 236 -13.02 3.27 -21.10
N ALA A 237 -12.32 4.39 -20.91
CA ALA A 237 -11.40 4.95 -21.91
C ALA A 237 -10.23 3.99 -22.25
N GLN A 238 -9.74 3.24 -21.27
CA GLN A 238 -8.64 2.29 -21.46
C GLN A 238 -9.10 0.94 -22.03
N HIS A 239 -10.42 0.68 -22.03
CA HIS A 239 -10.98 -0.61 -22.42
C HIS A 239 -10.76 -0.93 -23.91
N ARG A 240 -10.42 -2.19 -24.22
CA ARG A 240 -10.08 -2.62 -25.60
C ARG A 240 -11.27 -2.65 -26.55
N GLN A 241 -12.48 -2.88 -26.02
CA GLN A 241 -13.71 -3.01 -26.80
C GLN A 241 -14.50 -1.68 -26.94
N LEU A 242 -13.87 -0.55 -26.64
CA LEU A 242 -14.51 0.76 -26.79
C LEU A 242 -14.74 1.06 -28.27
N THR A 243 -15.95 1.50 -28.63
CA THR A 243 -16.29 1.90 -30.01
C THR A 243 -16.08 3.39 -30.23
N ALA A 244 -15.97 3.84 -31.49
CA ALA A 244 -15.77 5.25 -31.81
C ALA A 244 -16.90 6.16 -31.30
N ALA A 245 -18.14 5.68 -31.31
CA ALA A 245 -19.31 6.40 -30.79
C ALA A 245 -19.23 6.55 -29.27
N GLU A 246 -18.92 5.46 -28.56
CA GLU A 246 -18.72 5.47 -27.10
C GLU A 246 -17.53 6.35 -26.69
N GLY A 247 -16.44 6.36 -27.46
CA GLY A 247 -15.31 7.26 -27.21
C GLY A 247 -15.70 8.73 -27.31
N ALA A 248 -16.55 9.09 -28.28
CA ALA A 248 -17.09 10.44 -28.40
C ALA A 248 -18.04 10.79 -27.25
N GLU A 249 -18.88 9.84 -26.81
CA GLU A 249 -19.75 9.99 -25.65
C GLU A 249 -18.94 10.25 -24.36
N LEU A 250 -17.89 9.48 -24.11
CA LEU A 250 -17.00 9.70 -22.95
C LEU A 250 -16.37 11.09 -22.97
N LEU A 251 -15.98 11.59 -24.15
CA LEU A 251 -15.41 12.93 -24.27
C LEU A 251 -16.43 14.01 -23.90
N GLN A 252 -17.68 13.85 -24.32
CA GLN A 252 -18.77 14.75 -23.93
C GLN A 252 -19.05 14.71 -22.43
N ILE A 253 -19.06 13.51 -21.83
CA ILE A 253 -19.23 13.34 -20.39
C ILE A 253 -18.14 14.10 -19.62
N VAL A 254 -16.87 13.91 -19.98
CA VAL A 254 -15.76 14.61 -19.30
C VAL A 254 -15.80 16.12 -19.52
N GLU A 255 -16.19 16.58 -20.70
CA GLU A 255 -16.29 18.01 -20.97
C GLU A 255 -17.40 18.69 -20.14
N ALA A 256 -18.47 17.97 -19.81
CA ALA A 256 -19.61 18.42 -19.01
C ALA A 256 -19.43 18.26 -17.49
N MET A 257 -18.35 17.62 -17.03
CA MET A 257 -18.07 17.45 -15.60
C MET A 257 -17.81 18.78 -14.88
N PRO A 258 -18.19 18.92 -13.60
CA PRO A 258 -17.83 20.08 -12.78
C PRO A 258 -16.31 20.28 -12.72
N GLU A 259 -15.84 21.54 -12.65
CA GLU A 259 -14.39 21.88 -12.66
C GLU A 259 -13.57 21.14 -11.58
N GLY A 260 -14.16 20.83 -10.42
CA GLY A 260 -13.49 20.05 -9.37
C GLY A 260 -13.28 18.56 -9.70
N ALA A 261 -14.10 18.00 -10.60
CA ALA A 261 -13.99 16.61 -11.08
C ALA A 261 -13.25 16.52 -12.43
N LYS A 262 -13.24 17.61 -13.20
CA LYS A 262 -12.65 17.71 -14.53
C LYS A 262 -11.16 17.99 -14.44
N THR A 263 -10.37 16.92 -14.38
CA THR A 263 -8.91 17.01 -14.53
C THR A 263 -8.52 16.94 -16.01
N GLU A 264 -7.60 17.80 -16.45
CA GLU A 264 -7.04 17.74 -17.82
C GLU A 264 -6.43 16.37 -18.12
N ALA A 265 -5.83 15.72 -17.11
CA ALA A 265 -5.34 14.34 -17.23
C ALA A 265 -6.43 13.33 -17.61
N LEU A 266 -7.65 13.45 -17.04
CA LEU A 266 -8.78 12.59 -17.39
C LEU A 266 -9.26 12.87 -18.83
N ARG A 267 -9.36 14.15 -19.21
CA ARG A 267 -9.70 14.58 -20.59
C ARG A 267 -8.71 13.98 -21.59
N PHE A 268 -7.41 14.10 -21.32
CA PHE A 268 -6.37 13.56 -22.19
C PHE A 268 -6.42 12.03 -22.30
N LYS A 269 -6.71 11.30 -21.22
CA LYS A 269 -6.93 9.84 -21.27
C LYS A 269 -8.09 9.46 -22.20
N VAL A 270 -9.21 10.17 -22.12
CA VAL A 270 -10.35 9.96 -23.02
C VAL A 270 -10.00 10.35 -24.46
N LEU A 271 -9.31 11.47 -24.66
CA LEU A 271 -8.88 11.92 -25.98
C LEU A 271 -7.93 10.91 -26.64
N SER A 272 -6.98 10.35 -25.90
CA SER A 272 -6.13 9.24 -26.36
C SER A 272 -6.95 8.05 -26.86
N ALA A 273 -8.02 7.69 -26.15
CA ALA A 273 -8.93 6.65 -26.59
C ALA A 273 -9.64 7.02 -27.91
N VAL A 274 -10.11 8.26 -28.04
CA VAL A 274 -10.72 8.77 -29.27
C VAL A 274 -9.74 8.78 -30.45
N LEU A 275 -8.49 9.18 -30.24
CA LEU A 275 -7.43 9.14 -31.26
C LEU A 275 -7.14 7.71 -31.72
N ARG A 276 -7.08 6.75 -30.78
CA ARG A 276 -6.89 5.32 -31.07
C ARG A 276 -8.03 4.75 -31.92
N LEU A 277 -9.26 5.20 -31.69
CA LEU A 277 -10.46 4.74 -32.39
C LEU A 277 -10.70 5.44 -33.74
N ASN A 278 -10.07 6.60 -33.96
CA ASN A 278 -10.19 7.39 -35.19
C ASN A 278 -8.82 7.68 -35.82
N PRO A 279 -8.07 6.67 -36.27
CA PRO A 279 -6.71 6.85 -36.78
C PRO A 279 -6.64 7.82 -37.97
N HIS A 280 -7.66 7.83 -38.83
CA HIS A 280 -7.74 8.72 -39.99
C HIS A 280 -7.85 10.22 -39.62
N ARG A 281 -8.42 10.53 -38.45
CA ARG A 281 -8.58 11.92 -37.95
C ARG A 281 -7.55 12.30 -36.90
N ARG A 282 -6.60 11.40 -36.59
CA ARG A 282 -5.61 11.60 -35.52
C ARG A 282 -4.88 12.94 -35.66
N GLN A 283 -4.39 13.23 -36.87
CA GLN A 283 -3.61 14.45 -37.14
C GLN A 283 -4.46 15.73 -36.99
N GLU A 284 -5.72 15.68 -37.43
CA GLU A 284 -6.66 16.80 -37.31
C GLU A 284 -6.97 17.10 -35.84
N LEU A 285 -7.31 16.06 -35.06
CA LEU A 285 -7.63 16.17 -33.65
C LEU A 285 -6.43 16.66 -32.82
N LEU A 286 -5.22 16.13 -33.09
CA LEU A 286 -3.99 16.60 -32.46
C LEU A 286 -3.74 18.08 -32.77
N ASN A 287 -3.84 18.50 -34.03
CA ASN A 287 -3.60 19.89 -34.42
C ASN A 287 -4.62 20.84 -33.77
N LYS A 288 -5.89 20.43 -33.66
CA LYS A 288 -6.94 21.20 -32.99
C LYS A 288 -6.62 21.44 -31.51
N GLU A 289 -6.13 20.43 -30.80
CA GLU A 289 -5.73 20.60 -29.40
C GLU A 289 -4.46 21.46 -29.29
N LEU A 290 -3.46 21.24 -30.15
CA LEU A 290 -2.25 22.08 -30.16
C LEU A 290 -2.55 23.57 -30.40
N GLN A 291 -3.55 23.89 -31.24
CA GLN A 291 -3.98 25.27 -31.45
C GLN A 291 -4.61 25.90 -30.20
N LYS A 292 -5.39 25.13 -29.43
CA LYS A 292 -5.97 25.61 -28.16
C LYS A 292 -4.87 25.91 -27.14
N TRP A 293 -3.87 25.05 -27.06
CA TRP A 293 -2.79 25.15 -26.07
C TRP A 293 -1.62 26.04 -26.48
N GLY A 294 -1.43 26.30 -27.78
CA GLY A 294 -0.34 27.15 -28.29
C GLY A 294 -0.39 28.61 -27.84
N ARG A 295 -1.51 29.04 -27.23
CA ARG A 295 -1.66 30.37 -26.62
C ARG A 295 -1.34 30.41 -25.13
N GLN A 296 -1.15 29.25 -24.50
CA GLN A 296 -0.86 29.17 -23.06
C GLN A 296 0.64 29.42 -22.78
N PRO A 297 0.98 29.95 -21.60
CA PRO A 297 2.37 30.13 -21.21
C PRO A 297 3.09 28.77 -21.05
N PRO A 298 4.40 28.68 -21.30
CA PRO A 298 5.16 27.44 -21.20
C PRO A 298 5.02 26.71 -19.86
N ALA A 299 4.83 27.45 -18.76
CA ALA A 299 4.62 26.89 -17.43
C ALA A 299 3.37 26.00 -17.32
N ASN A 300 2.33 26.26 -18.13
CA ASN A 300 1.07 25.50 -18.09
C ASN A 300 1.06 24.33 -19.08
N LEU A 301 2.09 24.18 -19.92
CA LEU A 301 2.12 23.13 -20.94
C LEU A 301 2.38 21.72 -20.38
N GLY A 302 2.69 21.56 -19.09
CA GLY A 302 3.03 20.28 -18.45
C GLY A 302 2.06 19.13 -18.81
N PRO A 303 0.75 19.24 -18.51
CA PRO A 303 -0.23 18.19 -18.81
C PRO A 303 -0.32 17.83 -20.30
N LEU A 304 -0.22 18.82 -21.19
CA LEU A 304 -0.21 18.59 -22.64
C LEU A 304 1.04 17.81 -23.06
N LEU A 305 2.21 18.20 -22.56
CA LEU A 305 3.47 17.57 -22.92
C LEU A 305 3.54 16.14 -22.39
N GLU A 306 3.05 15.89 -21.18
CA GLU A 306 2.88 14.54 -20.62
C GLU A 306 2.03 13.66 -21.54
N TRP A 307 0.88 14.19 -21.99
CA TRP A 307 0.01 13.50 -22.92
C TRP A 307 0.67 13.23 -24.28
N LEU A 308 1.38 14.21 -24.85
CA LEU A 308 2.10 14.02 -26.12
C LEU A 308 3.23 12.98 -26.01
N VAL A 309 3.91 12.90 -24.87
CA VAL A 309 4.91 11.84 -24.60
C VAL A 309 4.21 10.48 -24.57
N ALA A 310 3.07 10.36 -23.90
CA ALA A 310 2.29 9.12 -23.86
C ALA A 310 1.81 8.67 -25.25
N GLU A 311 1.42 9.64 -26.11
CA GLU A 311 1.03 9.41 -27.50
C GLU A 311 2.21 9.20 -28.46
N ARG A 312 3.46 9.22 -27.98
CA ARG A 312 4.71 9.08 -28.76
C ARG A 312 4.90 10.17 -29.82
N GLU A 313 4.32 11.34 -29.64
CA GLU A 313 4.42 12.49 -30.55
C GLU A 313 5.68 13.33 -30.24
N HIS A 314 6.83 12.67 -30.11
CA HIS A 314 8.06 13.29 -29.61
C HIS A 314 8.57 14.42 -30.52
N GLU A 315 8.55 14.24 -31.85
CA GLU A 315 8.94 15.30 -32.78
C GLU A 315 8.11 16.59 -32.60
N ARG A 316 6.81 16.46 -32.29
CA ARG A 316 5.93 17.62 -32.12
C ARG A 316 6.31 18.40 -30.86
N ILE A 317 6.65 17.71 -29.78
CA ILE A 317 7.17 18.33 -28.56
C ILE A 317 8.40 19.16 -28.86
N LEU A 318 9.36 18.61 -29.63
CA LEU A 318 10.60 19.30 -30.00
C LEU A 318 10.39 20.50 -30.93
N ARG A 319 9.23 20.60 -31.61
CA ARG A 319 8.84 21.76 -32.43
C ARG A 319 8.14 22.84 -31.63
N ILE A 320 7.36 22.46 -30.61
CA ILE A 320 6.60 23.39 -29.77
C ILE A 320 7.50 24.04 -28.73
N VAL A 321 8.39 23.25 -28.12
CA VAL A 321 9.26 23.67 -27.03
C VAL A 321 10.69 23.73 -27.53
N SER A 322 11.35 24.88 -27.35
CA SER A 322 12.78 25.00 -27.63
C SER A 322 13.63 24.47 -26.46
N ALA A 323 14.87 24.07 -26.74
CA ALA A 323 15.82 23.65 -25.70
C ALA A 323 16.04 24.74 -24.62
N GLN A 324 16.01 26.02 -25.01
CA GLN A 324 16.15 27.14 -24.07
C GLN A 324 14.93 27.26 -23.16
N THR A 325 13.72 27.14 -23.72
CA THR A 325 12.47 27.14 -22.94
C THR A 325 12.45 25.98 -21.95
N ALA A 326 12.81 24.78 -22.40
CA ALA A 326 12.87 23.61 -21.53
C ALA A 326 13.93 23.74 -20.42
N ALA A 327 15.06 24.39 -20.68
CA ALA A 327 16.09 24.64 -19.66
C ALA A 327 15.65 25.63 -18.57
N VAL A 328 14.78 26.59 -18.90
CA VAL A 328 14.26 27.61 -17.97
C VAL A 328 13.07 27.09 -17.16
N TYR A 329 12.17 26.31 -17.76
CA TYR A 329 10.96 25.84 -17.09
C TYR A 329 11.12 24.39 -16.62
N GLY A 330 11.39 24.20 -15.32
CA GLY A 330 11.59 22.89 -14.71
C GLY A 330 10.43 21.90 -14.90
N ALA A 331 9.18 22.36 -15.03
CA ALA A 331 8.03 21.50 -15.30
C ALA A 331 8.02 20.93 -16.73
N VAL A 332 8.63 21.63 -17.69
CA VAL A 332 8.67 21.26 -19.11
C VAL A 332 9.87 20.34 -19.41
N LEU A 333 10.97 20.52 -18.67
CA LEU A 333 12.23 19.82 -18.89
C LEU A 333 12.10 18.28 -18.96
N PRO A 334 11.41 17.59 -18.02
CA PRO A 334 11.30 16.14 -18.06
C PRO A 334 10.63 15.62 -19.34
N HIS A 335 9.60 16.32 -19.82
CA HIS A 335 8.88 15.93 -21.05
C HIS A 335 9.71 16.18 -22.30
N TYR A 336 10.49 17.28 -22.33
CA TYR A 336 11.41 17.54 -23.42
C TYR A 336 12.54 16.49 -23.49
N ILE A 337 13.11 16.10 -22.34
CA ILE A 337 14.09 15.01 -22.26
C ILE A 337 13.46 13.68 -22.70
N ALA A 338 12.23 13.38 -22.26
CA ALA A 338 11.50 12.18 -22.71
C ALA A 338 11.31 12.17 -24.24
N ALA A 339 11.01 13.33 -24.85
CA ALA A 339 10.93 13.46 -26.31
C ALA A 339 12.28 13.20 -26.99
N LEU A 340 13.38 13.75 -26.45
CA LEU A 340 14.72 13.46 -26.97
C LEU A 340 15.09 11.97 -26.86
N ARG A 341 14.69 11.28 -25.78
CA ARG A 341 14.88 9.83 -25.61
C ARG A 341 14.10 9.04 -26.64
N GLY A 342 12.83 9.40 -26.84
CA GLY A 342 11.96 8.78 -27.84
C GLY A 342 12.55 8.84 -29.26
N GLU A 343 13.16 9.99 -29.60
CA GLU A 343 13.88 10.21 -30.86
C GLU A 343 15.34 9.73 -30.86
N LYS A 344 15.79 9.07 -29.78
CA LYS A 344 17.17 8.58 -29.59
C LYS A 344 18.26 9.65 -29.80
N ARG A 345 17.94 10.91 -29.50
CA ARG A 345 18.86 12.06 -29.61
C ARG A 345 19.74 12.19 -28.36
N TRP A 346 20.48 11.13 -28.02
CA TRP A 346 21.25 11.03 -26.77
C TRP A 346 22.31 12.14 -26.63
N ALA A 347 22.97 12.52 -27.73
CA ALA A 347 23.93 13.62 -27.72
C ALA A 347 23.30 14.97 -27.31
N ALA A 348 22.06 15.22 -27.73
CA ALA A 348 21.33 16.42 -27.34
C ALA A 348 20.95 16.42 -25.85
N ILE A 349 20.62 15.25 -25.29
CA ILE A 349 20.39 15.09 -23.85
C ILE A 349 21.67 15.43 -23.09
N LYS A 350 22.81 14.86 -23.48
CA LYS A 350 24.12 15.14 -22.86
C LYS A 350 24.44 16.63 -22.89
N GLN A 351 24.26 17.30 -24.03
CA GLN A 351 24.51 18.75 -24.17
C GLN A 351 23.58 19.58 -23.29
N MET A 352 22.31 19.23 -23.23
CA MET A 352 21.31 19.97 -22.46
C MET A 352 21.56 19.85 -20.95
N VAL A 353 21.85 18.63 -20.50
CA VAL A 353 22.08 18.30 -19.09
C VAL A 353 23.42 18.86 -18.59
N ALA A 354 24.45 18.90 -19.44
CA ALA A 354 25.73 19.54 -19.14
C ALA A 354 25.65 21.09 -19.25
N GLY A 355 24.59 21.62 -19.86
CA GLY A 355 24.37 23.04 -20.07
C GLY A 355 23.81 23.77 -18.84
N LYS A 356 23.41 25.04 -19.05
CA LYS A 356 22.75 25.85 -18.02
C LYS A 356 21.27 25.51 -17.95
N VAL A 357 20.91 24.62 -17.03
CA VAL A 357 19.53 24.36 -16.61
C VAL A 357 19.19 25.24 -15.40
N ASP A 358 17.91 25.55 -15.21
CA ASP A 358 17.39 26.22 -14.01
C ASP A 358 18.03 25.63 -12.73
N PRO A 359 18.70 26.45 -11.89
CA PRO A 359 19.36 25.98 -10.68
C PRO A 359 18.39 25.38 -9.64
N SER A 360 17.09 25.65 -9.74
CA SER A 360 16.06 25.06 -8.89
C SER A 360 15.78 23.58 -9.22
N PHE A 361 16.17 23.12 -10.42
CA PHE A 361 15.92 21.75 -10.84
C PHE A 361 16.83 20.75 -10.11
N PRO A 362 16.33 19.57 -9.69
CA PRO A 362 17.11 18.60 -8.94
C PRO A 362 18.37 18.13 -9.68
N ARG A 363 19.56 18.46 -9.16
CA ARG A 363 20.85 18.07 -9.75
C ARG A 363 21.02 16.56 -9.91
N VAL A 364 20.48 15.78 -8.98
CA VAL A 364 20.47 14.32 -9.03
C VAL A 364 19.79 13.82 -10.31
N GLN A 365 18.63 14.38 -10.66
CA GLN A 365 17.88 13.98 -11.85
C GLN A 365 18.68 14.25 -13.13
N LEU A 366 19.36 15.40 -13.19
CA LEU A 366 20.26 15.75 -14.30
C LEU A 366 21.39 14.71 -14.43
N ARG A 367 22.05 14.36 -13.34
CA ARG A 367 23.14 13.37 -13.38
C ARG A 367 22.68 11.96 -13.77
N LEU A 368 21.48 11.55 -13.36
CA LEU A 368 20.87 10.30 -13.82
C LEU A 368 20.63 10.32 -15.33
N TRP A 369 20.09 11.42 -15.87
CA TRP A 369 19.92 11.58 -17.31
C TRP A 369 21.25 11.59 -18.07
N LEU A 370 22.30 12.14 -17.47
CA LEU A 370 23.66 12.06 -18.02
C LEU A 370 24.16 10.62 -18.05
N ALA A 371 24.05 9.86 -16.95
CA ALA A 371 24.48 8.46 -16.89
C ALA A 371 23.77 7.60 -17.95
N GLU A 372 22.46 7.81 -18.10
CA GLU A 372 21.65 7.14 -19.13
C GLU A 372 22.11 7.55 -20.54
N ALA A 373 22.30 8.84 -20.82
CA ALA A 373 22.77 9.30 -22.13
C ALA A 373 24.16 8.76 -22.47
N GLU A 374 25.11 8.75 -21.52
CA GLU A 374 26.46 8.21 -21.73
C GLU A 374 26.42 6.70 -22.05
N SER A 375 25.53 5.94 -21.41
CA SER A 375 25.38 4.50 -21.67
C SER A 375 24.90 4.18 -23.10
N HIS A 376 24.29 5.15 -23.77
CA HIS A 376 23.82 5.03 -25.15
C HIS A 376 24.75 5.69 -26.18
N ILE A 377 25.67 6.56 -25.75
CA ILE A 377 26.63 7.24 -26.63
C ILE A 377 27.95 6.46 -26.70
N SER A 378 28.39 5.93 -25.56
CA SER A 378 29.67 5.23 -25.41
C SER A 378 29.44 3.76 -25.15
N ASP A 379 30.20 2.89 -25.81
CA ASP A 379 30.23 1.46 -25.52
C ASP A 379 30.97 1.13 -24.21
N ASP A 380 31.62 2.13 -23.58
CA ASP A 380 32.31 1.96 -22.31
C ASP A 380 31.35 2.04 -21.10
N PRO A 381 31.14 0.93 -20.36
CA PRO A 381 30.27 0.91 -19.19
C PRO A 381 30.87 1.64 -17.97
N ALA A 382 32.16 2.01 -17.99
CA ALA A 382 32.81 2.61 -16.83
C ALA A 382 32.25 3.99 -16.48
N THR A 383 31.95 4.83 -17.48
CA THR A 383 31.48 6.20 -17.24
C THR A 383 30.10 6.25 -16.55
N PRO A 384 29.04 5.57 -17.06
CA PRO A 384 27.77 5.49 -16.35
C PRO A 384 27.91 4.90 -14.94
N ARG A 385 28.75 3.87 -14.80
CA ARG A 385 29.02 3.20 -13.53
C ARG A 385 29.68 4.13 -12.50
N GLN A 386 30.61 4.99 -12.91
CA GLN A 386 31.23 6.00 -12.03
C GLN A 386 30.20 7.04 -11.58
N ILE A 387 29.34 7.52 -12.48
CA ILE A 387 28.29 8.48 -12.14
C ILE A 387 27.32 7.86 -11.12
N LEU A 388 26.85 6.64 -11.34
CA LEU A 388 25.93 5.95 -10.43
C LEU A 388 26.56 5.69 -9.05
N ASN A 389 27.83 5.28 -8.98
CA ASN A 389 28.53 5.13 -7.70
C ASN A 389 28.63 6.45 -6.94
N SER A 390 28.95 7.55 -7.63
CA SER A 390 29.01 8.86 -6.97
C SER A 390 27.64 9.33 -6.45
N LEU A 391 26.55 9.03 -7.17
CA LEU A 391 25.19 9.33 -6.73
C LEU A 391 24.78 8.51 -5.51
N LEU A 392 25.21 7.24 -5.43
CA LEU A 392 25.00 6.42 -4.24
C LEU A 392 25.72 7.02 -3.02
N GLU A 393 26.98 7.45 -3.16
CA GLU A 393 27.69 8.09 -2.04
C GLU A 393 27.05 9.45 -1.66
N GLU A 394 26.66 10.27 -2.63
CA GLU A 394 25.95 11.54 -2.41
C GLU A 394 24.57 11.37 -1.76
N SER A 395 23.93 10.21 -1.95
CA SER A 395 22.69 9.89 -1.25
C SER A 395 22.86 9.67 0.25
N GLY A 396 24.09 9.79 0.78
CA GLY A 396 24.43 9.43 2.16
C GLY A 396 24.28 7.93 2.39
N ARG A 397 24.42 7.12 1.32
CA ARG A 397 24.09 5.69 1.31
C ARG A 397 22.67 5.46 1.85
N GLY A 398 21.69 6.04 1.15
CA GLY A 398 20.27 5.84 1.45
C GLY A 398 19.69 6.76 2.51
N GLU A 399 20.40 7.81 2.97
CA GLU A 399 19.79 8.88 3.78
C GLU A 399 18.80 9.73 2.95
N HIS A 400 19.15 9.97 1.69
CA HIS A 400 18.26 10.61 0.72
C HIS A 400 17.51 9.55 -0.10
N GLU A 401 16.34 9.16 0.41
CA GLU A 401 15.49 8.09 -0.14
C GLU A 401 15.27 8.21 -1.66
N MET A 402 14.86 9.39 -2.12
CA MET A 402 14.54 9.64 -3.54
C MET A 402 15.76 9.41 -4.43
N THR A 403 16.91 9.97 -4.06
CA THR A 403 18.17 9.85 -4.82
C THR A 403 18.61 8.40 -4.93
N ALA A 404 18.63 7.67 -3.81
CA ALA A 404 19.04 6.27 -3.81
C ALA A 404 18.07 5.39 -4.59
N THR A 405 16.76 5.66 -4.51
CA THR A 405 15.74 4.89 -5.25
C THR A 405 15.88 5.07 -6.75
N LEU A 406 16.01 6.31 -7.22
CA LEU A 406 16.17 6.60 -8.65
C LEU A 406 17.50 6.06 -9.20
N THR A 407 18.58 6.14 -8.40
CA THR A 407 19.88 5.56 -8.76
C THR A 407 19.79 4.05 -8.88
N ALA A 408 19.10 3.37 -7.96
CA ALA A 408 18.90 1.93 -8.01
C ALA A 408 18.12 1.50 -9.25
N GLN A 409 17.02 2.20 -9.57
CA GLN A 409 16.19 1.91 -10.74
C GLN A 409 16.96 2.07 -12.05
N LEU A 410 17.75 3.13 -12.19
CA LEU A 410 18.57 3.31 -13.39
C LEU A 410 19.69 2.26 -13.45
N ALA A 411 20.29 1.89 -12.33
CA ALA A 411 21.28 0.81 -12.28
C ALA A 411 20.68 -0.54 -12.73
N GLU A 412 19.45 -0.88 -12.32
CA GLU A 412 18.73 -2.07 -12.83
C GLU A 412 18.53 -2.01 -14.35
N GLN A 413 18.07 -0.86 -14.86
CA GLN A 413 17.83 -0.67 -16.30
C GLN A 413 19.10 -0.82 -17.15
N LEU A 414 20.25 -0.39 -16.63
CA LEU A 414 21.55 -0.50 -17.28
C LEU A 414 22.25 -1.84 -16.99
N GLY A 415 21.61 -2.77 -16.29
CA GLY A 415 22.18 -4.08 -15.93
C GLY A 415 23.32 -4.02 -14.90
N GLN A 416 23.49 -2.91 -14.18
CA GLN A 416 24.49 -2.71 -13.13
C GLN A 416 23.94 -3.21 -11.78
N TRP A 417 23.67 -4.52 -11.72
CA TRP A 417 22.96 -5.17 -10.61
C TRP A 417 23.63 -4.98 -9.25
N ASP A 418 24.95 -4.95 -9.19
CA ASP A 418 25.71 -4.74 -7.95
C ASP A 418 25.50 -3.35 -7.35
N ILE A 419 25.37 -2.32 -8.18
CA ILE A 419 25.07 -0.96 -7.72
C ILE A 419 23.61 -0.89 -7.27
N ALA A 420 22.68 -1.48 -8.04
CA ALA A 420 21.27 -1.55 -7.67
C ALA A 420 21.08 -2.20 -6.30
N ARG A 421 21.72 -3.37 -6.09
CA ARG A 421 21.71 -4.09 -4.82
C ARG A 421 22.23 -3.24 -3.66
N ARG A 422 23.40 -2.61 -3.81
CA ARG A 422 23.97 -1.73 -2.79
C ARG A 422 23.06 -0.55 -2.45
N CYS A 423 22.39 0.04 -3.44
CA CYS A 423 21.41 1.10 -3.21
C CYS A 423 20.21 0.58 -2.40
N TYR A 424 19.65 -0.57 -2.76
CA TYR A 424 18.51 -1.16 -2.06
C TYR A 424 18.85 -1.62 -0.64
N GLU A 425 20.04 -2.16 -0.41
CA GLU A 425 20.56 -2.50 0.92
C GLU A 425 20.66 -1.24 1.79
N ALA A 426 21.21 -0.16 1.24
CA ALA A 426 21.37 1.10 1.95
C ALA A 426 20.00 1.74 2.30
N LEU A 427 19.06 1.72 1.36
CA LEU A 427 17.68 2.15 1.57
C LEU A 427 16.97 1.32 2.66
N THR A 428 17.16 0.00 2.64
CA THR A 428 16.55 -0.91 3.63
C THR A 428 17.03 -0.57 5.04
N ALA A 429 18.32 -0.25 5.21
CA ALA A 429 18.90 0.09 6.51
C ALA A 429 18.36 1.40 7.09
N ARG A 430 17.93 2.35 6.25
CA ARG A 430 17.46 3.68 6.66
C ARG A 430 15.93 3.80 6.69
N HIS A 431 15.22 2.98 5.93
CA HIS A 431 13.76 3.07 5.75
C HIS A 431 13.06 1.73 6.07
N PRO A 432 12.93 1.37 7.37
CA PRO A 432 12.40 0.06 7.77
C PRO A 432 10.95 -0.18 7.31
N THR A 433 10.16 0.88 7.13
CA THR A 433 8.77 0.78 6.64
C THR A 433 8.67 0.25 5.21
N LYS A 434 9.72 0.41 4.40
CA LYS A 434 9.80 -0.06 3.01
C LYS A 434 10.72 -1.27 2.87
N ALA A 435 11.15 -1.87 3.98
CA ALA A 435 12.17 -2.91 3.96
C ALA A 435 11.76 -4.13 3.14
N ILE A 436 10.51 -4.58 3.19
CA ILE A 436 10.06 -5.79 2.47
C ILE A 436 10.20 -5.66 0.94
N PRO A 437 9.60 -4.66 0.27
CA PRO A 437 9.77 -4.50 -1.18
C PRO A 437 11.23 -4.25 -1.56
N LEU A 438 11.99 -3.51 -0.73
CA LEU A 438 13.41 -3.25 -0.99
C LEU A 438 14.28 -4.50 -0.86
N LEU A 439 14.07 -5.33 0.16
CA LEU A 439 14.77 -6.60 0.33
C LEU A 439 14.43 -7.62 -0.75
N THR A 440 13.19 -7.57 -1.28
CA THR A 440 12.82 -8.36 -2.46
C THR A 440 13.67 -7.91 -3.66
N LYS A 441 13.86 -6.60 -3.85
CA LYS A 441 14.76 -6.07 -4.88
C LYS A 441 16.23 -6.41 -4.65
N VAL A 442 16.70 -6.43 -3.40
CA VAL A 442 18.05 -6.92 -3.05
C VAL A 442 18.20 -8.39 -3.47
N TYR A 443 17.21 -9.23 -3.17
CA TYR A 443 17.20 -10.63 -3.56
C TYR A 443 17.25 -10.81 -5.08
N ASP A 444 16.43 -10.07 -5.83
CA ASP A 444 16.38 -10.14 -7.29
C ASP A 444 17.72 -9.71 -7.92
N ALA A 445 18.29 -8.58 -7.46
CA ALA A 445 19.59 -8.11 -7.91
C ALA A 445 20.72 -9.12 -7.58
N ALA A 446 20.71 -9.69 -6.38
CA ALA A 446 21.65 -10.74 -5.99
C ALA A 446 21.50 -12.02 -6.83
N SER A 447 20.28 -12.36 -7.24
CA SER A 447 20.03 -13.49 -8.15
C SER A 447 20.61 -13.23 -9.54
N HIS A 448 20.54 -12.00 -10.05
CA HIS A 448 21.19 -11.63 -11.32
C HIS A 448 22.72 -11.64 -11.22
N GLU A 449 23.27 -11.29 -10.06
CA GLU A 449 24.71 -11.42 -9.76
C GLU A 449 25.16 -12.88 -9.53
N LEU A 450 24.22 -13.84 -9.44
CA LEU A 450 24.47 -15.21 -8.98
C LEU A 450 25.16 -15.26 -7.60
N ASN A 451 24.86 -14.29 -6.73
CA ASN A 451 25.45 -14.15 -5.41
C ASN A 451 24.56 -14.79 -4.34
N GLY A 452 24.76 -16.10 -4.12
CA GLY A 452 23.98 -16.87 -3.16
C GLY A 452 24.03 -16.36 -1.72
N GLN A 453 25.18 -15.80 -1.28
CA GLN A 453 25.31 -15.24 0.07
C GLN A 453 24.42 -14.00 0.25
N ALA A 454 24.42 -13.08 -0.72
CA ALA A 454 23.55 -11.92 -0.68
C ALA A 454 22.06 -12.31 -0.77
N MET A 455 21.71 -13.33 -1.57
CA MET A 455 20.36 -13.89 -1.62
C MET A 455 19.92 -14.46 -0.26
N LEU A 456 20.81 -15.18 0.44
CA LEU A 456 20.53 -15.74 1.77
C LEU A 456 20.28 -14.62 2.78
N GLN A 457 21.18 -13.64 2.87
CA GLN A 457 21.05 -12.51 3.80
C GLN A 457 19.76 -11.70 3.57
N ALA A 458 19.39 -11.46 2.31
CA ALA A 458 18.13 -10.78 1.99
C ALA A 458 16.91 -11.60 2.41
N SER A 459 16.96 -12.92 2.18
CA SER A 459 15.87 -13.84 2.53
C SER A 459 15.71 -13.98 4.05
N GLU A 460 16.81 -13.99 4.80
CA GLU A 460 16.78 -14.03 6.28
C GLU A 460 16.11 -12.78 6.84
N LYS A 461 16.51 -11.60 6.38
CA LYS A 461 15.87 -10.34 6.78
C LYS A 461 14.39 -10.29 6.40
N LEU A 462 14.01 -10.85 5.24
CA LEU A 462 12.59 -10.96 4.85
C LEU A 462 11.82 -11.88 5.80
N CYS A 463 12.41 -13.02 6.18
CA CYS A 463 11.83 -13.95 7.14
C CYS A 463 11.71 -13.34 8.53
N ASP A 464 12.68 -12.52 8.97
CA ASP A 464 12.62 -11.81 10.25
C ASP A 464 11.49 -10.77 10.28
N LEU A 465 11.25 -10.08 9.16
CA LEU A 465 10.17 -9.09 9.03
C LEU A 465 8.78 -9.73 8.88
N LYS A 466 8.71 -10.92 8.27
CA LYS A 466 7.47 -11.68 8.06
C LYS A 466 7.68 -13.16 8.43
N PRO A 467 7.75 -13.49 9.73
CA PRO A 467 8.04 -14.85 10.19
C PRO A 467 6.93 -15.85 9.86
N THR A 468 5.71 -15.37 9.60
CA THR A 468 4.56 -16.19 9.20
C THR A 468 4.50 -16.46 7.70
N ASP A 469 5.33 -15.79 6.89
CA ASP A 469 5.35 -16.01 5.45
C ASP A 469 6.17 -17.26 5.13
N MET A 470 5.43 -18.35 4.86
CA MET A 470 6.04 -19.64 4.61
C MET A 470 6.90 -19.66 3.35
N VAL A 471 6.65 -18.77 2.39
CA VAL A 471 7.46 -18.68 1.15
C VAL A 471 8.87 -18.20 1.48
N PHE A 472 9.00 -17.22 2.38
CA PHE A 472 10.32 -16.75 2.82
C PHE A 472 11.05 -17.80 3.65
N LEU A 473 10.34 -18.49 4.55
CA LEU A 473 10.94 -19.55 5.35
C LEU A 473 11.49 -20.69 4.46
N ASP A 474 10.69 -21.18 3.51
CA ASP A 474 11.08 -22.26 2.62
C ASP A 474 12.25 -21.82 1.71
N ARG A 475 12.27 -20.55 1.26
CA ARG A 475 13.38 -19.96 0.49
C ARG A 475 14.68 -19.85 1.29
N VAL A 476 14.63 -19.37 2.53
CA VAL A 476 15.81 -19.28 3.40
C VAL A 476 16.40 -20.67 3.63
N ASN A 477 15.55 -21.65 3.94
CA ASN A 477 15.98 -23.02 4.18
C ASN A 477 16.55 -23.67 2.92
N TYR A 478 15.98 -23.39 1.74
CA TYR A 478 16.56 -23.81 0.46
C TYR A 478 18.00 -23.29 0.31
N LEU A 479 18.21 -21.99 0.49
CA LEU A 479 19.52 -21.37 0.32
C LEU A 479 20.52 -21.87 1.34
N ARG A 480 20.14 -22.02 2.61
CA ARG A 480 20.98 -22.64 3.65
C ARG A 480 21.47 -24.02 3.23
N LEU A 481 20.58 -24.87 2.74
CA LEU A 481 20.91 -26.23 2.31
C LEU A 481 21.76 -26.27 1.03
N VAL A 482 21.50 -25.38 0.06
CA VAL A 482 22.28 -25.29 -1.18
C VAL A 482 23.67 -24.73 -0.93
N LEU A 483 23.80 -23.67 -0.13
CA LEU A 483 25.08 -23.05 0.22
C LEU A 483 25.86 -23.88 1.25
N GLY A 484 25.18 -24.74 2.01
CA GLY A 484 25.79 -25.54 3.07
C GLY A 484 26.03 -24.76 4.36
N THR A 485 25.26 -23.70 4.60
CA THR A 485 25.31 -22.85 5.81
C THR A 485 24.11 -23.16 6.70
N ASP A 486 24.27 -23.06 8.02
CA ASP A 486 23.18 -23.21 9.00
C ASP A 486 22.30 -24.46 8.81
N LEU A 487 22.92 -25.59 8.45
CA LEU A 487 22.24 -26.85 8.11
C LEU A 487 21.33 -27.33 9.26
N GLU A 488 21.76 -27.18 10.50
CA GLU A 488 20.98 -27.55 11.68
C GLU A 488 19.71 -26.70 11.83
N VAL A 489 19.78 -25.40 11.51
CA VAL A 489 18.62 -24.49 11.57
C VAL A 489 17.60 -24.88 10.51
N ALA A 490 18.07 -25.16 9.29
CA ALA A 490 17.21 -25.63 8.21
C ALA A 490 16.55 -26.98 8.55
N GLN A 491 17.30 -27.92 9.13
CA GLN A 491 16.76 -29.23 9.55
C GLN A 491 15.65 -29.06 10.60
N ARG A 492 15.89 -28.28 11.67
CA ARG A 492 14.89 -28.04 12.71
C ARG A 492 13.61 -27.43 12.14
N ALA A 493 13.72 -26.44 11.26
CA ALA A 493 12.56 -25.81 10.62
C ALA A 493 11.76 -26.81 9.77
N LEU A 494 12.42 -27.73 9.07
CA LEU A 494 11.77 -28.77 8.27
C LEU A 494 11.07 -29.84 9.13
N ASP A 495 11.64 -30.15 10.31
CA ASP A 495 11.06 -31.07 11.30
C ASP A 495 9.82 -30.45 11.97
N GLU A 496 9.86 -29.16 12.28
CA GLU A 496 8.68 -28.41 12.78
C GLU A 496 7.57 -28.36 11.73
N ALA A 497 7.92 -28.10 10.47
CA ALA A 497 6.97 -28.15 9.37
C ALA A 497 6.37 -29.56 9.15
N ALA A 498 7.05 -30.62 9.61
CA ALA A 498 6.52 -31.99 9.57
C ALA A 498 5.40 -32.25 10.57
N LYS A 499 5.44 -31.53 11.70
CA LYS A 499 4.49 -31.68 12.81
C LYS A 499 3.19 -30.91 12.55
N MET A 500 3.17 -29.98 11.60
CA MET A 500 1.96 -29.23 11.24
C MET A 500 0.92 -30.14 10.58
N PRO A 501 -0.38 -29.98 10.88
CA PRO A 501 -1.43 -30.75 10.24
C PRO A 501 -1.49 -30.51 8.71
N PRO A 502 -1.75 -31.53 7.88
CA PRO A 502 -1.70 -31.43 6.42
C PRO A 502 -2.64 -30.39 5.80
N HIS A 503 -3.78 -30.10 6.44
CA HIS A 503 -4.77 -29.15 5.94
C HIS A 503 -4.35 -27.68 6.11
N HIS A 504 -3.26 -27.41 6.85
CA HIS A 504 -2.66 -26.08 6.98
C HIS A 504 -1.53 -25.83 5.96
N ILE A 505 -1.21 -26.82 5.12
CA ILE A 505 -0.13 -26.73 4.14
C ILE A 505 -0.75 -26.82 2.75
N THR A 506 -0.42 -25.86 1.88
CA THR A 506 -0.88 -25.90 0.50
C THR A 506 -0.24 -27.07 -0.25
N PRO A 507 -0.92 -27.67 -1.24
CA PRO A 507 -0.35 -28.75 -2.05
C PRO A 507 1.02 -28.40 -2.65
N ASP A 508 1.17 -27.18 -3.16
CA ASP A 508 2.43 -26.70 -3.76
C ASP A 508 3.57 -26.66 -2.73
N ARG A 509 3.25 -26.21 -1.51
CA ARG A 509 4.22 -26.17 -0.42
C ARG A 509 4.63 -27.57 0.04
N HIS A 510 3.72 -28.54 0.03
CA HIS A 510 4.07 -29.93 0.32
C HIS A 510 5.11 -30.49 -0.66
N ILE A 511 5.01 -30.12 -1.94
CA ILE A 511 5.98 -30.52 -2.97
C ILE A 511 7.33 -29.86 -2.70
N ALA A 512 7.36 -28.55 -2.41
CA ALA A 512 8.57 -27.83 -2.07
C ALA A 512 9.27 -28.40 -0.82
N LEU A 513 8.52 -28.67 0.26
CA LEU A 513 9.05 -29.29 1.48
C LEU A 513 9.63 -30.68 1.23
N SER A 514 9.05 -31.45 0.31
CA SER A 514 9.57 -32.79 -0.04
C SER A 514 10.96 -32.69 -0.68
N LEU A 515 11.18 -31.72 -1.57
CA LEU A 515 12.49 -31.45 -2.14
C LEU A 515 13.49 -30.98 -1.06
N LEU A 516 13.09 -30.06 -0.18
CA LEU A 516 13.94 -29.57 0.90
C LEU A 516 14.38 -30.67 1.85
N ARG A 517 13.48 -31.61 2.19
CA ARG A 517 13.83 -32.78 3.02
C ARG A 517 14.78 -33.73 2.32
N ALA A 518 14.59 -33.98 1.02
CA ALA A 518 15.54 -34.78 0.25
C ALA A 518 16.94 -34.15 0.23
N LEU A 519 17.00 -32.83 0.06
CA LEU A 519 18.26 -32.08 0.10
C LEU A 519 18.90 -32.06 1.49
N ALA A 520 18.11 -31.93 2.55
CA ALA A 520 18.59 -31.99 3.93
C ALA A 520 19.12 -33.38 4.27
N ALA A 521 18.42 -34.45 3.90
CA ALA A 521 18.89 -35.84 4.03
C ALA A 521 20.21 -36.08 3.29
N TYR A 522 20.35 -35.52 2.08
CA TYR A 522 21.62 -35.55 1.34
C TYR A 522 22.76 -34.86 2.09
N ARG A 523 22.52 -33.67 2.65
CA ARG A 523 23.53 -32.91 3.41
C ARG A 523 23.93 -33.59 4.73
N SER A 524 22.98 -34.25 5.39
CA SER A 524 23.21 -34.99 6.63
C SER A 524 23.78 -36.40 6.41
N GLY A 525 23.92 -36.85 5.16
CA GLY A 525 24.47 -38.16 4.82
C GLY A 525 23.46 -39.32 4.92
N HIS A 526 22.19 -39.05 5.22
CA HIS A 526 21.11 -40.04 5.33
C HIS A 526 20.59 -40.48 3.95
N ARG A 527 21.41 -41.20 3.17
CA ARG A 527 21.09 -41.59 1.79
C ARG A 527 19.76 -42.36 1.66
N GLN A 528 19.40 -43.15 2.66
CA GLN A 528 18.18 -43.96 2.65
C GLN A 528 16.90 -43.10 2.66
N GLU A 529 16.97 -41.87 3.17
CA GLU A 529 15.82 -40.96 3.29
C GLU A 529 15.59 -40.10 2.03
N ILE A 530 16.57 -40.04 1.11
CA ILE A 530 16.48 -39.19 -0.08
C ILE A 530 15.38 -39.69 -1.03
N ALA A 531 15.41 -40.98 -1.41
CA ALA A 531 14.45 -41.58 -2.34
C ALA A 531 12.97 -41.42 -1.92
N PRO A 532 12.56 -41.72 -0.67
CA PRO A 532 11.16 -41.59 -0.27
C PRO A 532 10.66 -40.13 -0.26
N HIS A 533 11.56 -39.16 -0.10
CA HIS A 533 11.22 -37.74 -0.21
C HIS A 533 11.10 -37.29 -1.67
N LEU A 534 12.04 -37.68 -2.53
CA LEU A 534 11.99 -37.36 -3.96
C LEU A 534 10.76 -37.95 -4.66
N ALA A 535 10.31 -39.14 -4.27
CA ALA A 535 9.10 -39.77 -4.83
C ALA A 535 7.81 -38.96 -4.58
N LYS A 536 7.81 -38.05 -3.61
CA LYS A 536 6.67 -37.18 -3.28
C LYS A 536 6.69 -35.88 -4.09
N VAL A 537 7.81 -35.55 -4.74
CA VAL A 537 7.92 -34.36 -5.61
C VAL A 537 7.19 -34.67 -6.92
N ARG A 538 6.03 -34.04 -7.11
CA ARG A 538 5.26 -34.10 -8.37
C ARG A 538 5.41 -32.77 -9.11
N ALA A 539 5.25 -32.79 -10.44
CA ALA A 539 5.30 -31.60 -11.30
C ALA A 539 6.60 -30.77 -11.17
N ILE A 540 7.76 -31.41 -11.35
CA ILE A 540 9.07 -30.75 -11.27
C ILE A 540 9.24 -29.57 -12.25
N ASP A 541 8.49 -29.57 -13.35
CA ASP A 541 8.56 -28.52 -14.37
C ASP A 541 8.05 -27.16 -13.87
N THR A 542 7.31 -27.12 -12.76
CA THR A 542 6.85 -25.86 -12.13
C THR A 542 7.93 -25.21 -11.26
N PHE A 543 9.03 -25.91 -10.98
CA PHE A 543 10.10 -25.38 -10.15
C PHE A 543 11.00 -24.42 -10.92
N PRO A 544 11.60 -23.43 -10.24
CA PRO A 544 12.65 -22.61 -10.83
C PRO A 544 13.88 -23.45 -11.25
N PRO A 545 14.74 -22.92 -12.15
CA PRO A 545 15.92 -23.64 -12.65
C PRO A 545 16.83 -24.22 -11.56
N GLY A 546 17.09 -23.47 -10.48
CA GLY A 546 17.94 -23.88 -9.35
C GLY A 546 17.46 -25.18 -8.68
N PRO A 547 16.26 -25.21 -8.10
CA PRO A 547 15.68 -26.43 -7.53
C PRO A 547 15.58 -27.60 -8.50
N ARG A 548 15.35 -27.35 -9.80
CA ARG A 548 15.35 -28.40 -10.85
C ARG A 548 16.74 -29.04 -11.02
N ALA A 549 17.80 -28.22 -11.04
CA ALA A 549 19.18 -28.73 -11.06
C ALA A 549 19.50 -29.57 -9.81
N VAL A 550 19.05 -29.11 -8.63
CA VAL A 550 19.24 -29.85 -7.37
C VAL A 550 18.50 -31.19 -7.40
N TYR A 551 17.23 -31.21 -7.82
CA TYR A 551 16.45 -32.43 -7.95
C TYR A 551 17.11 -33.44 -8.91
N ALA A 552 17.52 -32.99 -10.10
CA ALA A 552 18.22 -33.82 -11.08
C ALA A 552 19.52 -34.42 -10.51
N GLY A 553 20.33 -33.60 -9.83
CA GLY A 553 21.55 -34.06 -9.18
C GLY A 553 21.31 -35.07 -8.06
N LEU A 554 20.25 -34.91 -7.27
CA LEU A 554 19.87 -35.86 -6.22
C LEU A 554 19.38 -37.19 -6.82
N MET A 555 18.63 -37.18 -7.93
CA MET A 555 18.22 -38.41 -8.63
C MET A 555 19.43 -39.21 -9.13
N ALA A 556 20.40 -38.53 -9.73
CA ALA A 556 21.63 -39.18 -10.19
C ALA A 556 22.44 -39.79 -9.03
N VAL A 557 22.50 -39.12 -7.88
CA VAL A 557 23.13 -39.66 -6.65
C VAL A 557 22.43 -40.92 -6.14
N MET A 558 21.13 -41.04 -6.36
CA MET A 558 20.33 -42.23 -5.98
C MET A 558 20.36 -43.36 -7.02
N GLY A 559 21.08 -43.17 -8.13
CA GLY A 559 21.22 -44.18 -9.19
C GLY A 559 20.22 -44.07 -10.34
N ASP A 560 19.30 -43.09 -10.31
CA ASP A 560 18.43 -42.77 -11.45
C ASP A 560 19.04 -41.66 -12.31
N SER A 561 20.18 -41.97 -12.93
CA SER A 561 20.89 -41.04 -13.81
C SER A 561 20.09 -40.71 -15.08
N ALA A 562 19.29 -41.65 -15.58
CA ALA A 562 18.47 -41.44 -16.78
C ALA A 562 17.33 -40.45 -16.53
N GLY A 563 16.64 -40.54 -15.39
CA GLY A 563 15.63 -39.57 -14.97
C GLY A 563 16.25 -38.20 -14.67
N GLY A 564 17.39 -38.18 -13.97
CA GLY A 564 18.13 -36.95 -13.70
C GLY A 564 18.58 -36.22 -14.96
N TYR A 565 19.15 -36.93 -15.93
CA TYR A 565 19.62 -36.36 -17.20
C TYR A 565 18.49 -35.67 -17.99
N LYS A 566 17.32 -36.33 -18.11
CA LYS A 566 16.16 -35.76 -18.81
C LYS A 566 15.73 -34.42 -18.25
N ILE A 567 15.85 -34.21 -16.94
CA ILE A 567 15.49 -32.96 -16.30
C ILE A 567 16.62 -31.94 -16.50
N ALA A 568 17.88 -32.37 -16.32
CA ALA A 568 19.08 -31.55 -16.42
C ALA A 568 19.22 -30.89 -17.81
N GLU A 569 18.86 -31.59 -18.90
CA GLU A 569 18.93 -31.09 -20.28
C GLU A 569 18.14 -29.78 -20.47
N PHE A 570 17.03 -29.61 -19.74
CA PHE A 570 16.17 -28.43 -19.84
C PHE A 570 16.46 -27.36 -18.79
N VAL A 571 17.58 -27.43 -18.07
CA VAL A 571 17.96 -26.43 -17.06
C VAL A 571 19.05 -25.50 -17.61
N PRO A 572 18.77 -24.19 -17.75
CA PRO A 572 19.76 -23.22 -18.24
C PRO A 572 20.84 -22.94 -17.18
N GLU A 573 22.09 -23.35 -17.46
CA GLU A 573 23.23 -23.18 -16.54
C GLU A 573 23.50 -21.70 -16.17
N ALA A 574 23.22 -20.78 -17.08
CA ALA A 574 23.41 -19.34 -16.89
C ALA A 574 22.61 -18.76 -15.71
N LEU A 575 21.50 -19.40 -15.33
CA LEU A 575 20.62 -18.95 -14.23
C LEU A 575 20.92 -19.63 -12.90
N LEU A 576 21.90 -20.53 -12.86
CA LEU A 576 22.20 -21.33 -11.66
C LEU A 576 23.28 -20.68 -10.82
N LEU A 577 23.08 -20.74 -9.50
CA LEU A 577 24.13 -20.47 -8.53
C LEU A 577 25.31 -21.44 -8.72
N PRO A 578 26.54 -21.02 -8.37
CA PRO A 578 27.71 -21.91 -8.45
C PRO A 578 27.51 -23.26 -7.74
N GLU A 579 26.79 -23.27 -6.62
CA GLU A 579 26.45 -24.46 -5.84
C GLU A 579 25.42 -25.35 -6.53
N GLU A 580 24.40 -24.77 -7.15
CA GLU A 580 23.38 -25.49 -7.92
C GLU A 580 23.98 -26.14 -9.17
N ARG A 581 24.92 -25.46 -9.83
CA ARG A 581 25.68 -26.02 -10.97
C ARG A 581 26.41 -27.30 -10.61
N ARG A 582 26.85 -27.45 -9.35
CA ARG A 582 27.49 -28.70 -8.89
C ARG A 582 26.50 -29.87 -8.85
N PHE A 583 25.21 -29.62 -8.64
CA PHE A 583 24.18 -30.65 -8.74
C PHE A 583 23.85 -30.95 -10.20
N LEU A 584 23.75 -29.92 -11.04
CA LEU A 584 23.53 -30.12 -12.48
C LEU A 584 24.63 -31.00 -13.09
N LYS A 585 25.91 -30.72 -12.77
CA LYS A 585 27.08 -31.50 -13.23
C LYS A 585 27.13 -32.96 -12.73
N LYS A 586 26.32 -33.33 -11.74
CA LYS A 586 26.21 -34.73 -11.30
C LYS A 586 25.15 -35.51 -12.09
N ALA A 587 24.22 -34.78 -12.72
CA ALA A 587 23.13 -35.34 -13.51
C ALA A 587 23.46 -35.43 -15.01
N LEU A 588 24.36 -34.55 -15.49
CA LEU A 588 25.03 -34.64 -16.79
C LEU A 588 26.25 -35.55 -16.69
#